data_AF-A0A7J7MWM2-F1
#
_entry.id   AF-A0A7J7MWM2-F1
#
_cell.length_a   1.000
_cell.length_b   1.000
_cell.length_c   1.000
_cell.angle_alpha   90.00
_cell.angle_beta   90.00
_cell.angle_gamma   90.00
#
_symmetry.space_group_name_H-M   'P 1'
#
loop_
_entity.id
_entity.type
_entity.pdbx_description
1 polymer ?
#
loop_
_entity_poly.entity_id
_entity_poly.type
_entity_poly.pdbx_seq_one_letter_code
_entity_poly.pdbx_strand_id
1 'polypeptide(L)'
;MQIRQEDDETDDLLNLQMINTSKELERIEDKEEEDWRQGSRIKWLFAGNRNTSFFHHSAEMKRVKTSIMEIKDQNGEALSNQNNIKEYILAYYEEMFARHESLIKEGDAIIRNFIWTRDPTKRKGITLRWDKLCEPVKEGGLGIRSLKEVNNAMICKLNWIFTLREEPWAQMMYAEFYTKSGDRIKYHKRSSVWPGIKFEEPINKPFIGWIIGNGKRIDFWKDTWTTSILV
;
A
#
# COMPACT_ATOMS: atom_id res chain seq x y z
N MET A 1 48.51 48.00 35.78
CA MET A 1 47.68 47.05 36.56
C MET A 1 46.21 47.35 36.28
N GLN A 2 45.77 47.19 35.03
CA GLN A 2 44.43 47.63 34.59
C GLN A 2 43.76 46.69 33.57
N ILE A 3 44.36 45.54 33.25
CA ILE A 3 43.87 44.63 32.20
C ILE A 3 43.04 43.46 32.78
N ARG A 4 43.01 43.26 34.11
CA ARG A 4 42.34 42.09 34.73
C ARG A 4 40.88 42.31 35.16
N GLN A 5 40.32 43.52 35.07
CA GLN A 5 38.93 43.78 35.49
C GLN A 5 37.92 43.78 34.34
N GLU A 6 38.36 44.05 33.10
CA GLU A 6 37.46 44.06 31.93
C GLU A 6 37.10 42.65 31.43
N ASP A 7 37.99 41.66 31.58
CA ASP A 7 37.73 40.28 31.17
C ASP A 7 36.66 39.59 32.04
N ASP A 8 36.64 39.86 33.37
CA ASP A 8 35.66 39.28 34.30
C ASP A 8 34.24 39.86 34.10
N GLU A 9 34.11 41.17 33.83
CA GLU A 9 32.80 41.78 33.52
C GLU A 9 32.24 41.31 32.17
N THR A 10 33.12 41.04 31.20
CA THR A 10 32.72 40.54 29.88
C THR A 10 32.23 39.09 29.95
N ASP A 11 32.86 38.26 30.79
CA ASP A 11 32.47 36.87 30.99
C ASP A 11 31.17 36.75 31.80
N ASP A 12 30.95 37.63 32.78
CA ASP A 12 29.69 37.74 33.51
C ASP A 12 28.54 38.22 32.60
N LEU A 13 28.80 39.18 31.71
CA LEU A 13 27.83 39.65 30.73
C LEU A 13 27.50 38.56 29.70
N LEU A 14 28.50 37.80 29.25
CA LEU A 14 28.33 36.67 28.34
C LEU A 14 27.52 35.55 28.99
N ASN A 15 27.78 35.25 30.28
CA ASN A 15 27.02 34.27 31.06
C ASN A 15 25.56 34.71 31.25
N LEU A 16 25.32 35.99 31.55
CA LEU A 16 23.96 36.55 31.63
C LEU A 16 23.22 36.47 30.30
N GLN A 17 23.91 36.77 29.19
CA GLN A 17 23.34 36.69 27.86
C GLN A 17 23.03 35.23 27.47
N MET A 18 23.91 34.29 27.83
CA MET A 18 23.72 32.87 27.61
C MET A 18 22.55 32.31 28.44
N ILE A 19 22.41 32.73 29.70
CA ILE A 19 21.28 32.35 30.56
C ILE A 19 19.96 32.91 30.01
N ASN A 20 19.93 34.17 29.58
CA ASN A 20 18.73 34.77 28.99
C ASN A 20 18.36 34.10 27.66
N THR A 21 19.36 33.79 26.83
CA THR A 21 19.13 33.08 25.57
C THR A 21 18.61 31.66 25.81
N SER A 22 19.15 30.95 26.81
CA SER A 22 18.67 29.62 27.20
C SER A 22 17.22 29.66 27.70
N LYS A 23 16.85 30.68 28.48
CA LYS A 23 15.47 30.86 28.95
C LYS A 23 14.49 31.18 27.83
N GLU A 24 14.93 31.96 26.84
CA GLU A 24 14.09 32.24 25.65
C GLU A 24 13.98 31.01 24.75
N LEU A 25 15.03 30.19 24.62
CA LEU A 25 14.94 28.91 23.92
C LEU A 25 13.97 27.94 24.62
N GLU A 26 14.03 27.80 25.94
CA GLU A 26 13.05 27.01 26.71
C GLU A 26 11.64 27.54 26.51
N ARG A 27 11.43 28.86 26.53
CA ARG A 27 10.12 29.46 26.23
C ARG A 27 9.63 29.15 24.83
N ILE A 28 10.52 29.17 23.83
CA ILE A 28 10.16 28.88 22.44
C ILE A 28 9.85 27.40 22.27
N GLU A 29 10.64 26.51 22.87
CA GLU A 29 10.38 25.07 22.87
C GLU A 29 9.06 24.73 23.56
N ASP A 30 8.76 25.34 24.71
CA ASP A 30 7.47 25.19 25.41
C ASP A 30 6.31 25.64 24.51
N LYS A 31 6.49 26.73 23.77
CA LYS A 31 5.46 27.30 22.89
C LYS A 31 5.29 26.47 21.62
N GLU A 32 6.37 25.98 21.03
CA GLU A 32 6.33 25.01 19.93
C GLU A 32 5.68 23.71 20.39
N GLU A 33 6.01 23.19 21.58
CA GLU A 33 5.36 22.01 22.14
C GLU A 33 3.87 22.27 22.36
N GLU A 34 3.47 23.47 22.79
CA GLU A 34 2.08 23.86 22.97
C GLU A 34 1.33 24.01 21.63
N ASP A 35 1.98 24.57 20.61
CA ASP A 35 1.45 24.68 19.25
C ASP A 35 1.34 23.29 18.58
N TRP A 36 2.34 22.41 18.77
CA TRP A 36 2.30 21.00 18.38
C TRP A 36 1.24 20.23 19.18
N ARG A 37 1.00 20.55 20.46
CA ARG A 37 -0.09 19.98 21.28
C ARG A 37 -1.47 20.42 20.79
N GLN A 38 -1.63 21.68 20.43
CA GLN A 38 -2.87 22.20 19.85
C GLN A 38 -3.12 21.65 18.44
N GLY A 39 -2.08 21.55 17.62
CA GLY A 39 -2.14 21.02 16.25
C GLY A 39 -2.32 19.50 16.18
N SER A 40 -1.74 18.74 17.12
CA SER A 40 -1.75 17.26 17.07
C SER A 40 -3.07 16.62 17.49
N ARG A 41 -4.00 17.35 18.12
CA ARG A 41 -5.27 16.81 18.65
C ARG A 41 -5.07 15.61 19.60
N ILE A 42 -3.90 15.48 20.23
CA ILE A 42 -3.55 14.36 21.11
C ILE A 42 -3.99 14.69 22.55
N LYS A 43 -5.21 14.30 22.90
CA LYS A 43 -5.74 14.34 24.28
C LYS A 43 -5.49 13.03 25.06
N TRP A 44 -4.79 12.08 24.45
CA TRP A 44 -4.79 10.66 24.86
C TRP A 44 -3.56 10.20 25.66
N LEU A 45 -2.42 10.88 25.53
CA LEU A 45 -1.16 10.36 26.06
C LEU A 45 -0.98 10.51 27.57
N PHE A 46 -1.75 11.38 28.24
CA PHE A 46 -1.65 11.58 29.70
C PHE A 46 -2.61 10.71 30.53
N ALA A 47 -3.63 10.13 29.90
CA ALA A 47 -4.53 9.18 30.56
C ALA A 47 -3.95 7.77 30.38
N GLY A 48 -3.07 7.38 31.30
CA GLY A 48 -2.46 6.06 31.34
C GLY A 48 -3.45 4.92 31.08
N ASN A 49 -2.92 3.83 30.53
CA ASN A 49 -3.52 2.59 30.01
C ASN A 49 -4.69 1.95 30.81
N ARG A 50 -5.75 2.72 31.07
CA ARG A 50 -7.03 2.25 31.59
C ARG A 50 -8.01 2.33 30.45
N ASN A 51 -8.48 1.15 30.07
CA ASN A 51 -9.45 0.86 29.03
C ASN A 51 -10.82 1.48 29.37
N THR A 52 -10.93 2.81 29.42
CA THR A 52 -12.15 3.49 29.87
C THR A 52 -13.27 3.35 28.84
N SER A 53 -14.52 3.22 29.30
CA SER A 53 -15.71 3.15 28.43
C SER A 53 -15.80 4.33 27.46
N PHE A 54 -15.22 5.49 27.82
CA PHE A 54 -15.12 6.66 26.96
C PHE A 54 -14.27 6.40 25.71
N PHE A 55 -13.18 5.65 25.85
CA PHE A 55 -12.31 5.28 24.74
C PHE A 55 -12.95 4.27 23.80
N HIS A 56 -13.67 3.29 24.33
CA HIS A 56 -14.52 2.41 23.52
C HIS A 56 -15.61 3.20 22.81
N HIS A 57 -16.28 4.12 23.52
CA HIS A 57 -17.33 4.94 22.94
C HIS A 57 -16.80 5.92 21.87
N SER A 58 -15.62 6.50 22.07
CA SER A 58 -14.99 7.42 21.10
C SER A 58 -14.43 6.68 19.88
N ALA A 59 -13.83 5.49 20.09
CA ALA A 59 -13.43 4.61 19.00
C ALA A 59 -14.65 4.08 18.23
N GLU A 60 -15.75 3.75 18.92
CA GLU A 60 -17.02 3.34 18.31
C GLU A 60 -17.66 4.49 17.53
N MET A 61 -17.71 5.70 18.10
CA MET A 61 -18.19 6.90 17.41
C MET A 61 -17.34 7.24 16.18
N LYS A 62 -16.01 7.02 16.25
CA LYS A 62 -15.13 7.19 15.10
C LYS A 62 -15.35 6.10 14.07
N ARG A 63 -15.53 4.84 14.48
CA ARG A 63 -15.91 3.72 13.60
C ARG A 63 -17.22 3.98 12.89
N VAL A 64 -18.25 4.45 13.60
CA VAL A 64 -19.54 4.85 13.02
C VAL A 64 -19.35 5.98 12.00
N LYS A 65 -18.52 6.98 12.30
CA LYS A 65 -18.24 8.10 11.36
C LYS A 65 -17.40 7.73 10.15
N THR A 66 -16.46 6.78 10.27
CA THR A 66 -15.63 6.31 9.16
C THR A 66 -16.23 5.10 8.43
N SER A 67 -17.33 4.55 8.97
CA SER A 67 -18.05 3.45 8.32
C SER A 67 -18.72 4.01 7.07
N ILE A 68 -18.44 3.38 5.94
CA ILE A 68 -19.12 3.72 4.69
C ILE A 68 -20.59 3.31 4.88
N MET A 69 -21.46 4.30 5.07
CA MET A 69 -22.88 4.07 5.35
C MET A 69 -23.67 3.77 4.08
N GLU A 70 -23.24 4.33 2.94
CA GLU A 70 -23.94 4.22 1.68
C GLU A 70 -22.99 4.42 0.50
N ILE A 71 -23.12 3.58 -0.52
CA ILE A 71 -22.44 3.73 -1.82
C ILE A 71 -23.50 3.79 -2.90
N LYS A 72 -23.36 4.69 -3.86
CA LYS A 72 -24.20 4.68 -5.06
C LYS A 72 -23.59 3.79 -6.13
N ASP A 73 -24.40 2.92 -6.71
CA ASP A 73 -23.98 2.07 -7.83
C ASP A 73 -23.86 2.90 -9.14
N GLN A 74 -23.49 2.22 -10.22
CA GLN A 74 -23.37 2.81 -11.56
C GLN A 74 -24.70 3.30 -12.16
N ASN A 75 -25.85 2.87 -11.60
CA ASN A 75 -27.20 3.26 -12.02
C ASN A 75 -27.79 4.35 -11.10
N GLY A 76 -27.07 4.76 -10.06
CA GLY A 76 -27.50 5.76 -9.08
C GLY A 76 -28.32 5.20 -7.90
N GLU A 77 -28.49 3.89 -7.79
CA GLU A 77 -29.13 3.23 -6.65
C GLU A 77 -28.22 3.23 -5.44
N ALA A 78 -28.77 3.57 -4.28
CA ALA A 78 -28.02 3.70 -3.05
C ALA A 78 -27.99 2.36 -2.28
N LEU A 79 -26.78 1.81 -2.11
CA LEU A 79 -26.51 0.59 -1.37
C LEU A 79 -26.19 0.96 0.08
N SER A 80 -27.13 0.75 0.99
CA SER A 80 -26.97 1.09 2.42
C SER A 80 -26.58 -0.13 3.30
N ASN A 81 -26.67 -1.35 2.77
CA ASN A 81 -26.31 -2.57 3.50
C ASN A 81 -24.79 -2.83 3.39
N GLN A 82 -24.11 -3.05 4.52
CA GLN A 82 -22.68 -3.37 4.58
C GLN A 82 -22.30 -4.58 3.72
N ASN A 83 -23.14 -5.61 3.65
CA ASN A 83 -22.86 -6.77 2.80
C ASN A 83 -22.95 -6.41 1.32
N ASN A 84 -23.94 -5.61 0.92
CA ASN A 84 -24.11 -5.20 -0.47
C ASN A 84 -22.99 -4.23 -0.90
N ILE A 85 -22.61 -3.29 -0.03
CA ILE A 85 -21.46 -2.39 -0.22
C ILE A 85 -20.20 -3.22 -0.43
N LYS A 86 -20.00 -4.23 0.41
CA LYS A 86 -18.86 -5.13 0.32
C LYS A 86 -18.86 -5.94 -0.97
N GLU A 87 -19.96 -6.60 -1.32
CA GLU A 87 -20.07 -7.35 -2.58
C GLU A 87 -19.86 -6.45 -3.79
N TYR A 88 -20.39 -5.23 -3.77
CA TYR A 88 -20.19 -4.26 -4.84
C TYR A 88 -18.73 -3.84 -5.00
N ILE A 89 -18.04 -3.48 -3.90
CA ILE A 89 -16.61 -3.14 -3.92
C ILE A 89 -15.78 -4.33 -4.42
N LEU A 90 -16.06 -5.53 -3.89
CA LEU A 90 -15.36 -6.75 -4.30
C LEU A 90 -15.56 -6.98 -5.80
N ALA A 91 -16.80 -6.93 -6.30
CA ALA A 91 -17.11 -7.13 -7.71
C ALA A 91 -16.43 -6.08 -8.61
N TYR A 92 -16.45 -4.80 -8.21
CA TYR A 92 -15.81 -3.71 -8.96
C TYR A 92 -14.30 -3.92 -9.11
N TYR A 93 -13.60 -4.19 -8.01
CA TYR A 93 -12.16 -4.42 -8.06
C TYR A 93 -11.82 -5.76 -8.69
N GLU A 94 -12.65 -6.79 -8.48
CA GLU A 94 -12.51 -8.06 -9.19
C GLU A 94 -12.62 -7.86 -10.69
N GLU A 95 -13.57 -7.07 -11.19
CA GLU A 95 -13.73 -6.76 -12.61
C GLU A 95 -12.60 -5.89 -13.15
N MET A 96 -12.21 -4.84 -12.42
CA MET A 96 -11.11 -3.96 -12.81
C MET A 96 -9.78 -4.73 -12.97
N PHE A 97 -9.57 -5.74 -12.13
CA PHE A 97 -8.39 -6.60 -12.18
C PHE A 97 -8.64 -7.94 -12.90
N ALA A 98 -9.88 -8.25 -13.30
CA ALA A 98 -10.28 -9.41 -14.10
C ALA A 98 -9.85 -9.22 -15.56
N ARG A 99 -8.56 -9.26 -15.85
CA ARG A 99 -8.17 -9.47 -17.24
C ARG A 99 -8.27 -10.95 -17.55
N HIS A 100 -9.43 -11.33 -18.08
CA HIS A 100 -9.65 -12.67 -18.61
C HIS A 100 -8.51 -13.04 -19.56
N GLU A 101 -7.98 -14.26 -19.39
CA GLU A 101 -6.89 -14.78 -20.22
C GLU A 101 -7.23 -14.70 -21.72
N SER A 102 -8.51 -14.80 -22.08
CA SER A 102 -9.02 -14.61 -23.44
C SER A 102 -8.76 -13.20 -23.97
N LEU A 103 -9.05 -12.15 -23.18
CA LEU A 103 -8.83 -10.74 -23.58
C LEU A 103 -7.34 -10.43 -23.76
N ILE A 104 -6.49 -11.00 -22.90
CA ILE A 104 -5.03 -10.88 -23.03
C ILE A 104 -4.56 -11.53 -24.35
N LYS A 105 -5.05 -12.74 -24.64
CA LYS A 105 -4.74 -13.46 -25.88
C LYS A 105 -5.25 -12.74 -27.12
N GLU A 106 -6.44 -12.17 -27.06
CA GLU A 106 -7.03 -11.36 -28.13
C GLU A 106 -6.24 -10.07 -28.36
N GLY A 107 -5.87 -9.36 -27.29
CA GLY A 107 -5.02 -8.18 -27.36
C GLY A 107 -3.65 -8.49 -27.98
N ASP A 108 -2.99 -9.56 -27.54
CA ASP A 108 -1.73 -10.01 -28.12
C ASP A 108 -1.90 -10.40 -29.60
N ALA A 109 -3.04 -10.98 -29.97
CA ALA A 109 -3.35 -11.29 -31.36
C ALA A 109 -3.56 -10.03 -32.21
N ILE A 110 -4.23 -9.00 -31.68
CA ILE A 110 -4.43 -7.72 -32.35
C ILE A 110 -3.09 -7.02 -32.59
N ILE A 111 -2.23 -6.93 -31.56
CA ILE A 111 -0.91 -6.32 -31.67
C ILE A 111 -0.07 -7.10 -32.69
N ARG A 112 -0.07 -8.42 -32.61
CA ARG A 112 0.66 -9.29 -33.55
C ARG A 112 0.17 -9.10 -34.99
N ASN A 113 -1.14 -9.08 -35.23
CA ASN A 113 -1.70 -8.85 -36.56
C ASN A 113 -1.25 -7.49 -37.08
N PHE A 114 -1.41 -6.43 -36.28
CA PHE A 114 -1.02 -5.09 -36.65
C PHE A 114 0.45 -4.98 -37.10
N ILE A 115 1.38 -5.63 -36.39
CA ILE A 115 2.81 -5.64 -36.74
C ILE A 115 3.06 -6.24 -38.14
N TRP A 116 2.36 -7.32 -38.49
CA TRP A 116 2.62 -8.06 -39.74
C TRP A 116 1.76 -7.64 -40.93
N THR A 117 0.57 -7.06 -40.70
CA THR A 117 -0.40 -6.74 -41.76
C THR A 117 -0.78 -5.27 -41.82
N ARG A 118 -0.36 -4.46 -40.83
CA ARG A 118 -0.83 -3.08 -40.60
C ARG A 118 -2.35 -2.96 -40.39
N ASP A 119 -3.05 -4.08 -40.26
CA ASP A 119 -4.51 -4.16 -40.10
C ASP A 119 -4.83 -5.19 -38.99
N PRO A 120 -5.37 -4.75 -37.85
CA PRO A 120 -5.58 -5.62 -36.70
C PRO A 120 -6.55 -6.79 -36.96
N THR A 121 -7.42 -6.64 -37.97
CA THR A 121 -8.45 -7.62 -38.31
C THR A 121 -7.93 -8.74 -39.21
N LYS A 122 -6.85 -8.48 -39.96
CA LYS A 122 -6.32 -9.42 -40.96
C LYS A 122 -5.20 -10.24 -40.36
N ARG A 123 -5.38 -11.57 -40.35
CA ARG A 123 -4.31 -12.52 -40.07
C ARG A 123 -3.52 -12.80 -41.35
N LYS A 124 -2.20 -12.79 -41.25
CA LYS A 124 -1.27 -13.27 -42.28
C LYS A 124 -0.32 -14.30 -41.64
N GLY A 125 0.30 -15.14 -42.46
CA GLY A 125 1.29 -16.11 -42.00
C GLY A 125 2.36 -15.43 -41.15
N ILE A 126 2.49 -15.88 -39.91
CA ILE A 126 3.40 -15.33 -38.90
C ILE A 126 4.81 -15.87 -39.19
N THR A 127 5.80 -14.98 -39.33
CA THR A 127 7.19 -15.37 -39.59
C THR A 127 7.94 -15.74 -38.31
N LEU A 128 7.56 -15.17 -37.15
CA LEU A 128 8.23 -15.38 -35.87
C LEU A 128 7.24 -15.64 -34.73
N ARG A 129 7.58 -16.58 -33.84
CA ARG A 129 6.81 -16.86 -32.61
C ARG A 129 6.71 -15.58 -31.76
N TRP A 130 5.52 -15.35 -31.17
CA TRP A 130 5.24 -14.17 -30.36
C TRP A 130 6.21 -13.97 -29.21
N ASP A 131 6.53 -15.04 -28.47
CA ASP A 131 7.45 -14.96 -27.34
C ASP A 131 8.83 -14.47 -27.78
N LYS A 132 9.31 -14.96 -28.94
CA LYS A 132 10.61 -14.53 -29.50
C LYS A 132 10.58 -13.08 -29.99
N LEU A 133 9.41 -12.61 -30.42
CA LEU A 133 9.21 -11.23 -30.83
C LEU A 133 9.23 -10.27 -29.63
N CYS A 134 8.76 -10.74 -28.47
CA CYS A 134 8.73 -9.96 -27.23
C CYS A 134 10.08 -9.84 -26.53
N GLU A 135 11.04 -10.72 -26.84
CA GLU A 135 12.39 -10.67 -26.28
C GLU A 135 13.11 -9.33 -26.60
N PRO A 136 14.08 -8.92 -25.77
CA PRO A 136 14.85 -7.69 -25.98
C PRO A 136 15.50 -7.64 -27.37
N VAL A 137 15.72 -6.42 -27.89
CA VAL A 137 16.39 -6.21 -29.18
C VAL A 137 17.77 -6.87 -29.24
N LYS A 138 18.48 -6.91 -28.10
CA LYS A 138 19.78 -7.58 -27.95
C LYS A 138 19.73 -9.09 -28.21
N GLU A 139 18.58 -9.71 -27.95
CA GLU A 139 18.35 -11.14 -28.15
C GLU A 139 17.67 -11.42 -29.51
N GLY A 140 17.46 -10.39 -30.34
CA GLY A 140 16.86 -10.52 -31.67
C GLY A 140 15.33 -10.46 -31.70
N GLY A 141 14.69 -9.98 -30.63
CA GLY A 141 13.28 -9.61 -30.62
C GLY A 141 13.05 -8.11 -30.92
N LEU A 142 11.81 -7.66 -30.79
CA LEU A 142 11.41 -6.25 -30.93
C LEU A 142 11.41 -5.50 -29.59
N GLY A 143 11.61 -6.19 -28.46
CA GLY A 143 11.53 -5.58 -27.12
C GLY A 143 10.13 -5.11 -26.71
N ILE A 144 9.09 -5.64 -27.35
CA ILE A 144 7.69 -5.34 -27.02
C ILE A 144 7.26 -6.25 -25.86
N ARG A 145 6.76 -5.68 -24.78
CA ARG A 145 6.23 -6.48 -23.66
C ARG A 145 4.95 -7.19 -24.05
N SER A 146 4.86 -8.49 -23.78
CA SER A 146 3.62 -9.23 -23.99
C SER A 146 2.55 -8.75 -22.99
N LEU A 147 1.27 -8.74 -23.39
CA LEU A 147 0.20 -8.39 -22.46
C LEU A 147 0.11 -9.38 -21.29
N LYS A 148 0.55 -10.63 -21.51
CA LYS A 148 0.70 -11.63 -20.45
C LYS A 148 1.68 -11.18 -19.37
N GLU A 149 2.88 -10.72 -19.74
CA GLU A 149 3.88 -10.23 -18.77
C GLU A 149 3.39 -8.97 -18.05
N VAL A 150 2.74 -8.06 -18.79
CA VAL A 150 2.14 -6.85 -18.18
C VAL A 150 1.07 -7.25 -17.16
N ASN A 151 0.23 -8.24 -17.46
CA ASN A 151 -0.79 -8.72 -16.56
C ASN A 151 -0.18 -9.40 -15.32
N ASN A 152 0.83 -10.25 -15.48
CA ASN A 152 1.53 -10.87 -14.37
C ASN A 152 2.13 -9.80 -13.45
N ALA A 153 2.80 -8.78 -14.02
CA ALA A 153 3.32 -7.67 -13.23
C ALA A 153 2.23 -6.89 -12.49
N MET A 154 1.05 -6.70 -13.10
CA MET A 154 -0.11 -6.11 -12.41
C MET A 154 -0.59 -6.99 -11.26
N ILE A 155 -0.69 -8.31 -11.44
CA ILE A 155 -1.07 -9.25 -10.37
C ILE A 155 -0.04 -9.23 -9.24
N CYS A 156 1.27 -9.19 -9.54
CA CYS A 156 2.31 -9.03 -8.54
C CYS A 156 2.15 -7.72 -7.75
N LYS A 157 1.88 -6.61 -8.44
CA LYS A 157 1.59 -5.32 -7.79
C LYS A 157 0.36 -5.41 -6.89
N LEU A 158 -0.68 -6.11 -7.32
CA LEU A 158 -1.87 -6.34 -6.50
C LEU A 158 -1.56 -7.18 -5.27
N ASN A 159 -0.81 -8.26 -5.43
CA ASN A 159 -0.37 -9.12 -4.33
C ASN A 159 0.39 -8.33 -3.26
N TRP A 160 1.28 -7.44 -3.69
CA TRP A 160 1.99 -6.51 -2.81
C TRP A 160 1.02 -5.61 -2.03
N ILE A 161 0.07 -4.97 -2.71
CA ILE A 161 -0.94 -4.10 -2.07
C ILE A 161 -1.80 -4.90 -1.08
N PHE A 162 -2.19 -6.14 -1.42
CA PHE A 162 -2.90 -7.03 -0.51
C PHE A 162 -2.10 -7.38 0.74
N THR A 163 -0.80 -7.51 0.62
CA THR A 163 0.09 -7.85 1.74
C THR A 163 0.26 -6.65 2.68
N LEU A 164 0.38 -5.44 2.13
CA LEU A 164 0.49 -4.21 2.91
C LEU A 164 -0.79 -3.89 3.71
N ARG A 165 -1.97 -4.15 3.14
CA ARG A 165 -3.29 -3.89 3.76
C ARG A 165 -3.47 -2.43 4.21
N GLU A 166 -2.87 -1.48 3.50
CA GLU A 166 -3.00 -0.05 3.80
C GLU A 166 -4.38 0.47 3.41
N GLU A 167 -4.88 0.04 2.25
CA GLU A 167 -6.15 0.50 1.71
C GLU A 167 -7.36 -0.29 2.27
N PRO A 168 -8.52 0.36 2.47
CA PRO A 168 -9.73 -0.32 2.99
C PRO A 168 -10.18 -1.50 2.11
N TRP A 169 -10.14 -1.35 0.78
CA TRP A 169 -10.52 -2.43 -0.13
C TRP A 169 -9.56 -3.62 -0.04
N ALA A 170 -8.26 -3.38 0.18
CA ALA A 170 -7.27 -4.43 0.35
C ALA A 170 -7.49 -5.20 1.66
N GLN A 171 -7.91 -4.51 2.73
CA GLN A 171 -8.32 -5.16 3.99
C GLN A 171 -9.57 -6.02 3.80
N MET A 172 -10.56 -5.53 3.05
CA MET A 172 -11.79 -6.27 2.75
C MET A 172 -11.49 -7.54 1.95
N MET A 173 -10.70 -7.43 0.89
CA MET A 173 -10.26 -8.56 0.09
C MET A 173 -9.43 -9.56 0.92
N TYR A 174 -8.51 -9.07 1.77
CA TYR A 174 -7.74 -9.94 2.65
C TYR A 174 -8.65 -10.72 3.60
N ALA A 175 -9.64 -10.07 4.21
CA ALA A 175 -10.61 -10.73 5.09
C ALA A 175 -11.48 -11.77 4.37
N GLU A 176 -11.66 -11.62 3.05
CA GLU A 176 -12.45 -12.54 2.23
C GLU A 176 -11.68 -13.77 1.72
N PHE A 177 -10.37 -13.62 1.51
CA PHE A 177 -9.53 -14.67 0.91
C PHE A 177 -8.57 -15.33 1.89
N TYR A 178 -8.38 -14.74 3.08
CA TYR A 178 -7.54 -15.27 4.15
C TYR A 178 -8.33 -15.46 5.44
N THR A 179 -7.92 -16.47 6.20
CA THR A 179 -8.44 -16.79 7.52
C THR A 179 -7.85 -15.83 8.55
N LYS A 180 -8.46 -15.71 9.72
CA LYS A 180 -7.91 -14.92 10.85
C LYS A 180 -6.49 -15.34 11.26
N SER A 181 -6.09 -16.59 10.96
CA SER A 181 -4.73 -17.13 11.16
C SER A 181 -3.73 -16.76 10.06
N GLY A 182 -4.16 -15.99 9.06
CA GLY A 182 -3.36 -15.61 7.89
C GLY A 182 -3.29 -16.68 6.80
N ASP A 183 -4.01 -17.80 6.95
CA ASP A 183 -3.99 -18.89 5.97
C ASP A 183 -5.02 -18.70 4.86
N ARG A 184 -4.68 -19.07 3.63
CA ARG A 184 -5.56 -18.95 2.46
C ARG A 184 -6.84 -19.78 2.62
N ILE A 185 -7.95 -19.30 2.06
CA ILE A 185 -9.17 -20.13 1.93
C ILE A 185 -8.89 -21.38 1.09
N LYS A 186 -9.29 -22.54 1.62
CA LYS A 186 -9.09 -23.85 0.95
C LYS A 186 -10.21 -24.18 -0.04
N TYR A 187 -11.40 -23.60 0.13
CA TYR A 187 -12.54 -23.83 -0.77
C TYR A 187 -12.44 -22.98 -2.04
N HIS A 188 -13.13 -23.44 -3.08
CA HIS A 188 -13.29 -22.67 -4.31
C HIS A 188 -14.20 -21.48 -4.05
N LYS A 189 -13.75 -20.29 -4.45
CA LYS A 189 -14.55 -19.08 -4.44
C LYS A 189 -14.48 -18.47 -5.84
N ARG A 190 -15.65 -18.12 -6.39
CA ARG A 190 -15.75 -17.48 -7.70
C ARG A 190 -15.12 -16.10 -7.60
N SER A 191 -13.95 -15.93 -8.21
CA SER A 191 -13.20 -14.69 -8.29
C SER A 191 -12.30 -14.76 -9.51
N SER A 192 -12.23 -13.68 -10.26
CA SER A 192 -11.38 -13.52 -11.44
C SER A 192 -9.91 -13.28 -11.09
N VAL A 193 -9.64 -12.67 -9.93
CA VAL A 193 -8.30 -12.23 -9.51
C VAL A 193 -7.64 -13.27 -8.60
N TRP A 194 -8.43 -13.96 -7.77
CA TRP A 194 -7.93 -14.92 -6.78
C TRP A 194 -7.08 -16.06 -7.35
N PRO A 195 -7.41 -16.68 -8.49
CA PRO A 195 -6.54 -17.69 -9.10
C PRO A 195 -5.15 -17.14 -9.44
N GLY A 196 -5.09 -15.91 -9.97
CA GLY A 196 -3.82 -15.24 -10.29
C GLY A 196 -3.01 -14.92 -9.03
N ILE A 197 -3.66 -14.39 -7.99
CA ILE A 197 -3.01 -14.13 -6.70
C ILE A 197 -2.46 -15.43 -6.09
N LYS A 198 -3.25 -16.51 -6.10
CA LYS A 198 -2.83 -17.83 -5.58
C LYS A 198 -1.56 -18.36 -6.26
N PHE A 199 -1.45 -18.12 -7.58
CA PHE A 199 -0.31 -18.54 -8.39
C PHE A 199 0.92 -17.68 -8.14
N GLU A 200 0.76 -16.35 -8.11
CA GLU A 200 1.87 -15.39 -7.99
C GLU A 200 2.35 -15.16 -6.55
N GLU A 201 1.53 -15.44 -5.52
CA GLU A 201 1.92 -15.24 -4.12
C GLU A 201 3.20 -16.00 -3.71
N PRO A 202 3.38 -17.31 -3.97
CA PRO A 202 4.64 -18.00 -3.63
C PRO A 202 5.85 -17.46 -4.40
N ILE A 203 5.64 -16.91 -5.60
CA ILE A 203 6.68 -16.31 -6.43
C ILE A 203 7.10 -14.96 -5.84
N ASN A 204 6.13 -14.14 -5.43
CA ASN A 204 6.40 -12.80 -4.89
C ASN A 204 6.92 -12.82 -3.45
N LYS A 205 6.42 -13.72 -2.60
CA LYS A 205 6.76 -13.78 -1.16
C LYS A 205 8.27 -13.72 -0.83
N PRO A 206 9.19 -14.40 -1.54
CA PRO A 206 10.63 -14.26 -1.28
C PRO A 206 11.19 -12.87 -1.60
N PHE A 207 10.55 -12.10 -2.48
CA PHE A 207 10.96 -10.73 -2.84
C PHE A 207 10.35 -9.65 -1.93
N ILE A 208 9.45 -10.02 -1.02
CA ILE A 208 8.83 -9.11 -0.05
C ILE A 208 9.62 -9.16 1.26
N GLY A 209 10.40 -8.11 1.52
CA GLY A 209 11.07 -7.91 2.80
C GLY A 209 10.21 -7.05 3.73
N TRP A 210 10.07 -7.47 4.98
CA TRP A 210 9.37 -6.70 6.00
C TRP A 210 10.33 -5.80 6.78
N ILE A 211 9.98 -4.51 6.89
CA ILE A 211 10.65 -3.59 7.83
C ILE A 211 9.92 -3.67 9.17
N ILE A 212 10.68 -3.89 10.24
CA ILE A 212 10.13 -4.07 11.59
C ILE A 212 9.58 -2.73 12.09
N GLY A 213 8.25 -2.66 12.21
CA GLY A 213 7.53 -1.58 12.88
C GLY A 213 6.91 -2.04 14.20
N ASN A 214 5.60 -1.87 14.37
CA ASN A 214 4.86 -2.24 15.59
C ASN A 214 4.55 -3.74 15.74
N GLY A 215 5.02 -4.59 14.82
CA GLY A 215 4.85 -6.05 14.85
C GLY A 215 3.42 -6.60 14.64
N LYS A 216 2.39 -5.75 14.49
CA LYS A 216 0.99 -6.22 14.40
C LYS A 216 0.63 -6.88 13.07
N ARG A 217 1.44 -6.66 12.03
CA ARG A 217 1.17 -7.11 10.65
C ARG A 217 2.18 -8.13 10.15
N ILE A 218 3.14 -8.50 10.99
CA ILE A 218 4.31 -9.31 10.63
C ILE A 218 4.25 -10.60 11.43
N ASP A 219 4.27 -11.73 10.73
CA ASP A 219 4.34 -13.06 11.32
C ASP A 219 5.79 -13.53 11.40
N PHE A 220 6.33 -13.60 12.62
CA PHE A 220 7.72 -14.01 12.89
C PHE A 220 8.17 -15.26 12.12
N TRP A 221 7.30 -16.26 12.01
CA TRP A 221 7.64 -17.56 11.41
C TRP A 221 7.31 -17.68 9.93
N LYS A 222 6.39 -16.84 9.42
CA LYS A 222 5.85 -16.99 8.06
C LYS A 222 6.43 -15.98 7.08
N ASP A 223 6.98 -14.87 7.57
CA ASP A 223 7.46 -13.76 6.75
C ASP A 223 8.96 -13.83 6.47
N THR A 224 9.36 -13.26 5.34
CA THR A 224 10.77 -13.18 4.92
C THR A 224 11.42 -11.97 5.58
N TRP A 225 12.40 -12.23 6.45
CA TRP A 225 13.11 -11.21 7.23
C TRP A 225 14.34 -10.66 6.53
N THR A 226 14.91 -11.44 5.60
CA THR A 226 16.16 -11.10 4.93
C THR A 226 15.89 -10.69 3.50
N THR A 227 16.18 -9.42 3.17
CA THR A 227 16.24 -8.89 1.79
C THR A 227 17.51 -9.29 1.05
N SER A 228 18.08 -10.46 1.38
CA SER A 228 19.17 -11.04 0.62
C SER A 228 18.61 -11.52 -0.71
N ILE A 229 18.54 -10.61 -1.68
CA ILE A 229 18.56 -10.97 -3.09
C ILE A 229 19.87 -11.74 -3.26
N LEU A 230 19.78 -13.07 -3.22
CA LEU A 230 20.88 -13.92 -3.67
C LEU A 230 20.95 -13.68 -5.18
N VAL A 231 21.94 -12.88 -5.56
CA VAL A 231 22.46 -12.76 -6.92
C VAL A 231 22.90 -14.13 -7.42
#